data_AF-A0A1I2RIT8-F1
#
_entry.id   AF-A0A1I2RIT8-F1
#
_cell.length_a   1.000
_cell.length_b   1.000
_cell.length_c   1.000
_cell.angle_alpha   90.00
_cell.angle_beta   90.00
_cell.angle_gamma   90.00
#
_symmetry.space_group_name_H-M   'P 1'
#
loop_
_entity.id
_entity.type
_entity.pdbx_description
1 polymer ?
#
loop_
_entity_poly.entity_id
_entity_poly.type
_entity_poly.pdbx_seq_one_letter_code
_entity_poly.pdbx_strand_id
1 'polypeptide(L)' 'MENWSTFFFLAGLFLECLGIWLFLRKKDAFFEPIILGFLCFLVGFLA' A
#
# COMPACT_ATOMS: atom_id res chain seq x y z
N MET A 1 8.38 15.24 11.74
CA MET A 1 7.55 15.02 10.54
C MET A 1 8.04 13.80 9.76
N GLU A 2 9.35 13.52 9.67
CA GLU A 2 9.95 12.35 8.98
C GLU A 2 9.39 10.96 9.36
N ASN A 3 9.00 10.74 10.63
CA ASN A 3 8.46 9.45 11.05
C ASN A 3 7.10 9.12 10.38
N TRP A 4 6.29 10.14 10.07
CA TRP A 4 4.99 9.93 9.44
C TRP A 4 5.15 9.57 7.97
N SER A 5 6.07 10.22 7.24
CA SER A 5 6.40 9.89 5.85
C SER A 5 6.85 8.43 5.74
N THR A 6 7.77 8.03 6.62
CA THR A 6 8.30 6.66 6.67
C THR A 6 7.21 5.64 7.01
N PHE A 7 6.31 5.97 7.93
CA PHE A 7 5.18 5.12 8.28
C PHE A 7 4.22 4.92 7.09
N PHE A 8 3.85 5.99 6.40
CA PHE A 8 2.98 5.92 5.21
C PHE A 8 3.64 5.14 4.08
N PHE A 9 4.95 5.31 3.88
CA PHE A 9 5.72 4.57 2.88
C PHE A 9 5.70 3.06 3.15
N LEU A 10 6.00 2.65 4.39
CA LEU A 10 5.97 1.24 4.80
C LEU A 10 4.56 0.65 4.74
N ALA A 11 3.55 1.39 5.21
CA ALA A 11 2.16 0.96 5.15
C ALA A 11 1.68 0.77 3.71
N GLY A 12 2.08 1.68 2.81
CA GLY A 12 1.80 1.58 1.38
C GLY A 12 2.38 0.33 0.76
N LEU A 13 3.65 0.05 1.04
CA LEU A 13 4.34 -1.14 0.54
C LEU A 13 3.70 -2.43 1.04
N PHE A 14 3.28 -2.47 2.30
CA PHE A 14 2.63 -3.64 2.90
C PHE A 14 1.25 -3.91 2.29
N LEU A 15 0.46 -2.85 2.06
CA LEU A 15 -0.85 -2.94 1.41
C LEU A 15 -0.75 -3.39 -0.04
N GLU A 16 0.24 -2.89 -0.78
CA GLU A 16 0.49 -3.29 -2.16
C GLU A 16 0.87 -4.78 -2.24
N CYS A 17 1.76 -5.25 -1.36
CA CYS A 17 2.08 -6.68 -1.23
C CYS A 17 0.86 -7.53 -0.86
N LEU A 18 0.01 -7.07 0.06
CA LEU A 18 -1.22 -7.76 0.44
C LEU A 18 -2.18 -7.88 -0.74
N GLY A 19 -2.32 -6.83 -1.54
CA GLY A 19 -3.12 -6.83 -2.75
C GLY A 19 -2.60 -7.78 -3.82
N ILE A 20 -1.29 -7.80 -4.07
CA ILE A 20 -0.65 -8.78 -4.96
C ILE A 20 -0.88 -10.21 -4.46
N TRP A 21 -0.78 -10.45 -3.15
CA TRP A 21 -1.03 -11.77 -2.57
C TRP A 21 -2.49 -12.22 -2.73
N LEU A 22 -3.45 -11.30 -2.55
CA LEU A 22 -4.87 -11.58 -2.79
C LEU A 22 -5.16 -11.84 -4.27
N PHE A 23 -4.49 -11.13 -5.18
CA PHE A 23 -4.56 -11.36 -6.62
C PHE A 23 -4.08 -12.78 -6.97
N LEU A 24 -2.93 -13.19 -6.42
CA LEU A 24 -2.41 -14.57 -6.60
C LEU A 24 -3.38 -15.63 -6.06
N ARG A 25 -4.15 -15.30 -5.02
CA ARG A 25 -5.21 -16.16 -4.46
C ARG A 25 -6.56 -16.05 -5.17
N LYS A 26 -6.66 -15.28 -6.26
CA LYS A 26 -7.90 -15.03 -7.02
C LYS A 26 -9.05 -14.57 -6.12
N LYS A 27 -8.75 -13.72 -5.13
CA LYS A 27 -9.76 -13.10 -4.26
C LYS A 27 -10.20 -11.79 -4.88
N ASP A 28 -11.50 -11.59 -5.09
CA ASP A 28 -12.03 -10.45 -5.86
C ASP A 28 -11.66 -9.08 -5.26
N ALA A 29 -11.48 -8.99 -3.93
CA ALA A 29 -11.12 -7.76 -3.21
C ALA A 29 -9.61 -7.43 -3.23
N PHE A 30 -8.88 -7.84 -4.27
CA PHE A 30 -7.45 -7.62 -4.38
C PHE A 30 -7.09 -6.19 -4.83
N PHE A 31 -8.02 -5.50 -5.50
CA PHE A 31 -7.77 -4.18 -6.07
C PHE A 31 -7.75 -3.08 -5.02
N GLU A 32 -8.66 -3.11 -4.03
CA GLU A 32 -8.69 -2.11 -2.96
C GLU A 32 -7.36 -1.95 -2.22
N PRO A 33 -6.70 -3.02 -1.73
CA PRO A 33 -5.40 -2.88 -1.04
C PRO A 33 -4.27 -2.41 -1.97
N ILE A 34 -4.30 -2.70 -3.27
CA ILE A 34 -3.31 -2.16 -4.22
C ILE A 34 -3.47 -0.65 -4.36
N ILE A 35 -4.70 -0.17 -4.56
CA ILE A 35 -4.98 1.27 -4.73
C ILE A 35 -4.65 2.03 -3.45
N LEU A 36 -5.08 1.52 -2.30
CA LEU A 36 -4.78 2.14 -1.00
C LEU A 36 -3.28 2.11 -0.67
N GLY A 37 -2.59 1.03 -1.04
CA GLY A 37 -1.15 0.90 -0.90
C GLY A 37 -0.40 1.93 -1.72
N PHE A 38 -0.75 2.07 -3.00
CA PHE A 38 -0.19 3.06 -3.89
C PHE A 38 -0.41 4.49 -3.39
N LEU A 39 -1.61 4.82 -2.90
CA LEU A 39 -1.91 6.14 -2.32
C LEU A 39 -1.08 6.42 -1.06
N CYS A 40 -0.94 5.46 -0.14
CA CYS A 40 -0.10 5.61 1.05
C CYS A 40 1.38 5.77 0.68
N PHE A 41 1.87 5.01 -0.30
CA PHE A 41 3.23 5.13 -0.82
C PHE A 41 3.48 6.53 -1.39
N LEU A 42 2.54 7.05 -2.18
CA LEU A 42 2.64 8.38 -2.79
C LEU A 42 2.67 9.48 -1.72
N VAL A 43 1.82 9.39 -0.70
CA VAL A 43 1.80 10.33 0.43
C VAL A 43 3.12 10.26 1.21
N GLY A 44 3.62 9.06 1.50
CA GLY A 44 4.89 8.87 2.22
C GLY A 44 6.12 9.31 1.43
N PHE A 45 6.07 9.27 0.10
CA PHE A 45 7.16 9.70 -0.78
C PHE A 45 7.17 11.22 -1.00
N LEU A 46 6.00 11.87 -1.03
CA LEU A 46 5.87 13.30 -1.31
C LEU A 46 5.97 14.18 -0.04
N ALA A 47 5.88 13.58 1.16
CA ALA A 47 5.83 14.27 2.46
C ALA A 47 7.19 14.32 3.19
#